data_AF-A0A958B3J1-F1
#
_entry.id   AF-A0A958B3J1-F1
#
_cell.length_a   1.000
_cell.length_b   1.000
_cell.length_c   1.000
_cell.angle_alpha   90.00
_cell.angle_beta   90.00
_cell.angle_gamma   90.00
#
_symmetry.space_group_name_H-M   'P 1'
#
loop_
_entity.id
_entity.type
_entity.pdbx_description
1 polymer ?
#
loop_
_entity_poly.entity_id
_entity_poly.type
_entity_poly.pdbx_seq_one_letter_code
_entity_poly.pdbx_strand_id
1 'polypeptide(L)'
;NRILLPDPRFKWAGRLIDQMAVKPERLGERLSEVFRAAPADAVVTLQTLANETLNLIDLHLPGCDTDFARTWLSYRRSTPPRPEPTPTHPPAPTPLPDE
;
A
#
# COMPACT_ATOMS: atom_id res chain seq x y z
N ASN A 1 -8.74 21.31 -2.25
CA ASN A 1 -9.90 20.46 -2.62
C ASN A 1 -10.98 20.58 -1.57
N ARG A 2 -12.14 21.18 -1.88
CA ARG A 2 -13.31 21.22 -0.98
C ARG A 2 -14.47 20.46 -1.62
N ILE A 3 -14.34 19.13 -1.65
CA ILE A 3 -15.34 18.22 -2.20
C ILE A 3 -15.86 17.40 -1.01
N LEU A 4 -17.08 17.68 -0.58
CA LEU A 4 -17.73 16.97 0.52
C LEU A 4 -18.52 15.79 -0.07
N LEU A 5 -18.25 14.58 0.42
CA LEU A 5 -18.91 13.36 -0.02
C LEU A 5 -20.35 13.29 0.54
N PRO A 6 -21.39 13.21 -0.31
CA PRO A 6 -22.68 12.68 0.11
C PRO A 6 -22.58 11.15 0.09
N ASP A 7 -22.51 10.52 1.26
CA ASP A 7 -22.54 9.06 1.43
C ASP A 7 -23.95 8.55 1.04
N PRO A 8 -24.12 7.49 0.21
CA PRO A 8 -23.80 6.14 0.66
C PRO A 8 -23.09 5.24 -0.36
N ARG A 9 -21.88 4.78 0.02
CA ARG A 9 -21.16 3.63 -0.56
C ARG A 9 -20.52 3.84 -1.95
N PHE A 10 -19.82 4.96 -2.12
CA PHE A 10 -18.71 5.13 -3.10
C PHE A 10 -19.00 5.03 -4.60
N LYS A 11 -20.25 4.92 -5.04
CA LYS A 11 -20.59 4.85 -6.48
C LYS A 11 -20.10 6.05 -7.30
N TRP A 12 -19.84 7.19 -6.68
CA TRP A 12 -19.41 8.41 -7.34
C TRP A 12 -17.93 8.76 -7.11
N ALA A 13 -17.15 7.87 -6.51
CA ALA A 13 -15.75 8.14 -6.17
C ALA A 13 -14.93 8.60 -7.39
N GLY A 14 -15.08 7.92 -8.54
CA GLY A 14 -14.41 8.34 -9.78
C GLY A 14 -14.77 9.75 -10.21
N ARG A 15 -16.08 10.10 -10.20
CA ARG A 15 -16.56 11.44 -10.57
C ARG A 15 -16.09 12.53 -9.60
N LEU A 16 -16.00 12.21 -8.30
CA LEU A 16 -15.49 13.14 -7.30
C LEU A 16 -13.98 13.37 -7.46
N ILE A 17 -13.23 12.32 -7.78
CA ILE A 17 -11.81 12.43 -8.15
C ILE A 17 -11.66 13.33 -9.37
N ASP A 18 -12.53 13.21 -10.38
CA ASP A 18 -12.50 14.06 -11.57
C ASP A 18 -12.61 15.55 -11.26
N GLN A 19 -13.37 15.91 -10.22
CA GLN A 19 -13.59 17.29 -9.79
C GLN A 19 -12.45 17.88 -8.95
N MET A 20 -11.46 17.09 -8.52
CA MET A 20 -10.33 17.61 -7.74
C MET A 20 -9.46 18.51 -8.61
N ALA A 21 -9.23 19.74 -8.15
CA ALA A 21 -8.39 20.71 -8.84
C ALA A 21 -6.89 20.38 -8.72
N VAL A 22 -6.48 19.83 -7.57
CA VAL A 22 -5.10 19.40 -7.31
C VAL A 22 -5.12 17.90 -7.04
N LYS A 23 -4.58 17.12 -7.97
CA LYS A 23 -4.50 15.66 -7.90
C LYS A 23 -3.39 15.14 -8.82
N PRO A 24 -2.88 13.92 -8.57
CA PRO A 24 -2.05 13.21 -9.53
C PRO A 24 -2.77 12.96 -10.86
N GLU A 25 -1.99 12.85 -11.93
CA GLU A 25 -2.53 12.57 -13.26
C GLU A 25 -3.18 11.19 -13.32
N ARG A 26 -4.35 11.12 -13.97
CA ARG A 26 -5.15 9.89 -14.14
C ARG A 26 -5.44 9.15 -12.81
N LEU A 27 -5.54 9.87 -11.69
CA LEU A 27 -5.71 9.30 -10.35
C LEU A 27 -6.82 8.23 -10.27
N GLY A 28 -8.02 8.53 -10.79
CA GLY A 28 -9.16 7.61 -10.70
C GLY A 28 -8.96 6.31 -11.47
N GLU A 29 -8.32 6.39 -12.64
CA GLU A 29 -7.98 5.25 -13.48
C GLU A 29 -6.91 4.38 -12.81
N ARG A 30 -5.81 5.00 -12.36
CA ARG A 30 -4.70 4.29 -11.71
C ARG A 30 -5.14 3.62 -10.41
N LEU A 31 -6.01 4.26 -9.62
CA LEU A 31 -6.62 3.61 -8.45
C LEU A 31 -7.49 2.42 -8.84
N SER A 32 -8.19 2.49 -9.97
CA SER A 32 -9.00 1.37 -10.49
C SER A 32 -8.14 0.21 -10.99
N GLU A 33 -6.96 0.48 -11.53
CA GLU A 33 -5.99 -0.51 -11.98
C GLU A 33 -5.34 -1.25 -10.81
N VAL A 34 -5.05 -0.56 -9.69
CA VAL A 34 -4.50 -1.16 -8.47
C VAL A 34 -5.33 -2.34 -7.98
N PHE A 35 -6.67 -2.27 -8.06
CA PHE A 35 -7.56 -3.36 -7.65
C PHE A 35 -7.58 -4.56 -8.61
N ARG A 36 -7.02 -4.41 -9.82
CA ARG A 36 -6.98 -5.45 -10.86
C ARG A 36 -5.57 -6.02 -11.09
N ALA A 37 -4.55 -5.31 -10.66
CA ALA A 37 -3.15 -5.70 -10.84
C ALA A 37 -2.71 -6.79 -9.85
N ALA A 38 -1.58 -7.45 -10.17
CA ALA A 38 -0.92 -8.32 -9.22
C ALA A 38 -0.47 -7.51 -7.98
N PRO A 39 -0.41 -8.11 -6.77
CA PRO A 39 -0.10 -7.38 -5.55
C PRO A 39 1.21 -6.58 -5.60
N ALA A 40 2.25 -7.11 -6.25
CA ALA A 40 3.53 -6.42 -6.40
C ALA A 40 3.39 -5.13 -7.23
N ASP A 41 2.71 -5.21 -8.37
CA ASP A 41 2.51 -4.08 -9.29
C ASP A 41 1.56 -3.03 -8.71
N ALA A 42 0.54 -3.49 -7.98
CA ALA A 42 -0.38 -2.65 -7.22
C ALA A 42 0.35 -1.80 -6.18
N VAL A 43 1.29 -2.38 -5.43
CA VAL A 43 2.10 -1.66 -4.44
C VAL A 43 2.99 -0.60 -5.11
N VAL A 44 3.64 -0.93 -6.22
CA VAL A 44 4.46 0.04 -6.97
C VAL A 44 3.62 1.22 -7.45
N THR A 45 2.43 0.94 -7.97
CA THR A 45 1.49 1.97 -8.45
C THR A 45 1.03 2.88 -7.31
N LEU A 46 0.69 2.31 -6.15
CA LEU A 46 0.30 3.07 -4.95
C LEU A 46 1.44 3.92 -4.41
N GLN A 47 2.66 3.40 -4.36
CA GLN A 47 3.84 4.17 -3.93
C GLN A 47 4.10 5.35 -4.85
N THR A 48 3.94 5.15 -6.16
CA THR A 48 4.11 6.21 -7.16
C THR A 48 3.07 7.31 -6.95
N LEU A 49 1.79 6.95 -6.81
CA LEU A 49 0.70 7.91 -6.52
C LEU A 49 0.91 8.67 -5.21
N ALA A 50 1.42 8.01 -4.18
CA ALA A 50 1.73 8.65 -2.90
C ALA A 50 2.85 9.68 -3.05
N ASN A 51 3.94 9.35 -3.74
CA ASN A 51 5.04 10.29 -4.00
C ASN A 51 4.58 11.50 -4.82
N GLU A 52 3.81 11.28 -5.88
CA GLU A 52 3.22 12.37 -6.68
C GLU A 52 2.33 13.28 -5.83
N THR A 53 1.55 12.71 -4.90
CA THR A 53 0.71 13.48 -3.99
C THR A 53 1.54 14.34 -3.03
N LEU A 54 2.63 13.81 -2.48
CA LEU A 54 3.54 14.57 -1.60
C LEU A 54 4.21 15.72 -2.37
N ASN A 55 4.59 15.50 -3.63
CA ASN A 55 5.14 16.56 -4.48
C ASN A 55 4.11 17.66 -4.77
N LEU A 56 2.84 17.31 -4.96
CA LEU A 56 1.76 18.29 -5.10
C LEU A 56 1.54 19.08 -3.80
N ILE A 57 1.70 18.45 -2.64
CA ILE A 57 1.63 19.15 -1.34
C ILE A 57 2.77 20.16 -1.24
N ASP A 58 4.01 19.78 -1.54
CA ASP A 58 5.14 20.72 -1.49
C ASP A 58 4.94 21.92 -2.43
N LEU A 59 4.34 21.68 -3.61
CA LEU A 59 4.06 22.72 -4.60
C LEU A 59 2.91 23.66 -4.19
N HIS A 60 1.81 23.13 -3.66
CA HIS A 60 0.58 23.88 -3.44
C HIS A 60 0.35 24.29 -1.98
N LEU A 61 1.07 23.68 -1.04
CA LEU A 61 0.93 23.85 0.41
C LEU A 61 2.33 23.88 1.08
N PRO A 62 3.19 24.85 0.77
CA PRO A 62 4.59 24.88 1.25
C PRO A 62 4.75 25.02 2.77
N GLY A 63 3.66 25.28 3.51
CA GLY A 63 3.65 25.29 4.97
C GLY A 63 3.29 23.94 5.61
N CYS A 64 3.04 22.90 4.79
CA CYS A 64 2.74 21.55 5.27
C CYS A 64 4.02 20.72 5.28
N ASP A 65 4.43 20.25 6.46
CA ASP A 65 5.55 19.32 6.59
C ASP A 65 5.16 17.93 6.03
N THR A 66 5.99 17.41 5.10
CA THR A 66 5.82 16.10 4.49
C THR A 66 6.92 15.09 4.87
N ASP A 67 7.90 15.48 5.71
CA ASP A 67 9.09 14.68 6.00
C ASP A 67 8.76 13.34 6.66
N PHE A 68 7.84 13.36 7.63
CA PHE A 68 7.36 12.14 8.26
C PHE A 68 6.70 11.19 7.26
N ALA A 69 5.82 11.71 6.39
CA ALA A 69 5.12 10.90 5.40
C ALA A 69 6.08 10.29 4.37
N ARG A 70 7.10 11.05 3.94
CA ARG A 70 8.16 10.58 3.03
C ARG A 70 9.00 9.49 3.67
N THR A 71 9.39 9.68 4.94
CA THR A 71 10.14 8.69 5.72
C THR A 71 9.34 7.41 5.92
N TRP A 72 8.06 7.53 6.22
CA TRP A 72 7.19 6.37 6.40
C TRP A 72 6.96 5.61 5.09
N LEU A 73 6.80 6.32 3.97
CA LEU A 73 6.58 5.71 2.66
C LEU A 73 7.82 4.94 2.15
N SER A 74 9.03 5.39 2.50
CA SER A 74 10.27 4.69 2.18
C SER A 74 10.47 3.43 3.04
N TYR A 75 9.77 3.34 4.18
CA TYR A 75 9.85 2.18 5.06
C TYR A 75 9.18 0.96 4.42
N ARG A 76 9.99 -0.01 4.00
CA ARG A 76 9.51 -1.28 3.45
C ARG A 76 9.40 -2.31 4.57
N ARG A 77 8.19 -2.80 4.84
CA ARG A 77 8.02 -3.97 5.73
C ARG A 77 8.56 -5.20 5.02
N SER A 78 9.67 -5.74 5.53
CA SER A 78 10.08 -7.11 5.23
C SER A 78 9.01 -8.04 5.79
N THR A 79 8.41 -8.88 4.96
CA THR A 79 7.58 -9.97 5.48
C THR A 79 8.53 -10.94 6.19
N PRO A 80 8.36 -11.21 7.51
CA PRO A 80 9.17 -12.22 8.16
C PRO A 80 8.93 -13.56 7.46
N PRO A 81 9.97 -14.41 7.28
CA PRO A 81 9.79 -15.72 6.69
C PRO A 81 8.71 -16.46 7.47
N ARG A 82 7.79 -17.12 6.73
CA ARG A 82 6.79 -17.99 7.35
C ARG A 82 7.54 -18.99 8.25
N PRO A 83 7.17 -19.16 9.53
CA PRO A 83 7.80 -20.18 10.36
C PRO A 83 7.62 -21.54 9.68
N GLU A 84 8.71 -22.30 9.55
CA GLU A 84 8.66 -23.67 9.04
C GLU A 84 7.65 -24.48 9.88
N PRO A 85 6.88 -25.40 9.27
CA PRO A 85 5.99 -26.25 10.04
C PRO A 85 6.82 -27.03 11.06
N THR A 86 6.64 -26.73 12.34
CA THR A 86 7.29 -27.48 13.43
C THR A 86 6.95 -28.95 13.24
N PRO A 87 7.92 -29.88 13.13
CA PRO A 87 7.63 -31.29 13.04
C PRO A 87 6.82 -31.68 14.29
N THR A 88 5.56 -32.06 14.08
CA THR A 88 4.59 -32.39 15.14
C THR A 88 4.89 -33.73 15.81
N HIS A 89 6.00 -34.37 15.45
CA HIS A 89 6.38 -35.69 15.94
C HIS A 89 7.83 -35.66 16.45
N PRO A 90 8.11 -36.13 17.67
CA PRO A 90 9.49 -36.35 18.10
C PRO A 90 10.16 -37.36 17.15
N PRO A 91 11.46 -37.21 16.82
CA PRO A 91 12.16 -38.23 16.05
C PRO A 91 12.05 -39.58 16.78
N ALA A 92 11.81 -40.65 16.01
CA ALA A 92 11.72 -42.00 16.56
C ALA A 92 12.98 -42.31 17.37
N PRO A 93 12.88 -43.01 18.52
CA PRO A 93 14.05 -43.38 19.30
C PRO A 93 14.97 -44.25 18.42
N THR A 94 16.22 -43.82 18.26
CA THR A 94 17.27 -44.61 17.63
C THR A 94 17.37 -45.95 18.37
N PRO A 95 17.29 -47.11 17.68
CA PRO A 95 17.48 -48.39 18.36
C PRO A 95 18.90 -48.43 18.96
N LEU A 96 18.98 -48.74 20.25
CA LEU A 96 20.24 -49.07 20.92
C LEU A 96 20.86 -50.28 20.21
N PRO A 97 22.18 -50.31 19.98
CA PRO A 97 22.84 -51.52 19.51
C PRO A 97 22.73 -52.61 20.57
N ASP A 98 22.35 -53.82 20.15
CA ASP A 98 22.40 -55.02 20.98
C ASP A 98 23.88 -55.34 21.30
N GLU A 99 24.26 -55.29 22.59
CA GLU A 99 25.44 -55.96 23.16
C GLU A 99 25.00 -57.08 24.10
#